data_AF-A0A1F9ATN4-F1
#
_entry.id   AF-A0A1F9ATN4-F1
#
_cell.length_a   1.000
_cell.length_b   1.000
_cell.length_c   1.000
_cell.angle_alpha   90.00
_cell.angle_beta   90.00
_cell.angle_gamma   90.00
#
_symmetry.space_group_name_H-M   'P 1'
#
loop_
_entity.id
_entity.type
_entity.pdbx_description
1 polymer ?
#
loop_
_entity_poly.entity_id
_entity_poly.type
_entity_poly.pdbx_seq_one_letter_code
_entity_poly.pdbx_strand_id
1 'polypeptide(L)' 'MSETLDEQILRTAKEIVVKFIEVGRVSPTNFNEAFRSIFQTVKSSAKGIEWEIDQEENQV' A
#
# COMPACT_ATOMS: atom_id res chain seq x y z
N MET A 1 -22.94 4.73 12.47
CA MET A 1 -21.60 5.29 12.17
C MET A 1 -21.14 4.64 10.88
N SER A 2 -20.93 5.40 9.80
CA SER A 2 -20.29 4.86 8.58
C SER A 2 -18.77 4.91 8.77
N GLU A 3 -18.09 3.82 8.43
CA GLU A 3 -16.62 3.78 8.43
C GLU A 3 -16.09 4.80 7.42
N THR A 4 -15.08 5.57 7.82
CA THR A 4 -14.47 6.59 6.95
C THR A 4 -13.59 5.94 5.88
N LEU A 5 -13.39 6.63 4.75
CA LEU A 5 -12.50 6.14 3.70
C LEU A 5 -11.07 5.90 4.22
N ASP A 6 -10.57 6.77 5.09
CA ASP A 6 -9.22 6.61 5.67
C ASP A 6 -9.14 5.38 6.59
N GLU A 7 -10.19 5.07 7.35
CA GLU A 7 -10.28 3.83 8.14
C GLU A 7 -10.30 2.58 7.25
N GLN A 8 -11.04 2.62 6.14
CA GLN A 8 -11.06 1.53 5.16
C GLN A 8 -9.68 1.30 4.55
N ILE A 9 -9.00 2.37 4.12
CA ILE A 9 -7.63 2.30 3.58
C ILE A 9 -6.69 1.66 4.61
N LEU A 10 -6.74 2.10 5.87
CA LEU A 10 -5.88 1.58 6.93
C LEU A 10 -6.19 0.11 7.24
N ARG A 11 -7.46 -0.28 7.27
CA ARG A 11 -7.88 -1.66 7.50
C ARG A 11 -7.37 -2.58 6.39
N THR A 12 -7.61 -2.23 5.13
CA THR A 12 -7.17 -3.01 3.98
C THR A 12 -5.64 -3.15 3.94
N ALA A 13 -4.89 -2.07 4.18
CA ALA A 13 -3.43 -2.15 4.21
C ALA A 13 -2.89 -3.07 5.31
N LYS A 14 -3.50 -3.05 6.51
CA LYS A 14 -3.15 -3.95 7.62
C LYS A 14 -3.45 -5.42 7.28
N GLU A 15 -4.58 -5.69 6.66
CA GLU A 15 -4.96 -7.07 6.30
C GLU A 15 -3.99 -7.65 5.27
N ILE A 16 -3.61 -6.89 4.24
CA ILE A 16 -2.67 -7.34 3.21
C ILE A 16 -1.29 -7.66 3.84
N VAL A 17 -0.74 -6.75 4.64
CA VAL A 17 0.60 -6.96 5.22
C VAL A 17 0.62 -8.12 6.22
N VAL A 18 -0.43 -8.28 7.03
CA VAL A 18 -0.55 -9.42 7.94
C VAL A 18 -0.64 -10.72 7.15
N LYS A 19 -1.40 -10.76 6.05
CA LYS A 19 -1.46 -11.94 5.17
C LYS A 19 -0.09 -12.26 4.58
N PHE A 20 0.67 -11.27 4.13
CA PHE A 20 2.03 -11.49 3.61
C PHE A 20 2.98 -12.02 4.68
N ILE A 21 2.81 -11.63 5.94
CA ILE A 21 3.57 -12.18 7.06
C ILE A 21 3.14 -13.63 7.34
N GLU A 22 1.84 -13.91 7.38
CA GLU A 22 1.29 -15.26 7.59
C GLU A 22 1.78 -16.25 6.52
N VAL A 23 1.90 -15.82 5.26
CA VAL A 23 2.40 -16.66 4.15
C VAL A 23 3.91 -16.60 3.93
N GLY A 24 4.66 -15.89 4.78
CA GLY A 24 6.12 -15.81 4.72
C GLY A 24 6.70 -14.99 3.57
N ARG A 25 5.93 -14.08 2.96
CA ARG A 25 6.38 -13.13 1.91
C ARG A 25 7.00 -11.86 2.47
N VAL A 26 6.58 -11.47 3.68
CA VAL A 26 7.11 -10.33 4.45
C VAL A 26 7.50 -10.86 5.82
N SER A 27 8.63 -10.44 6.37
CA SER A 27 9.02 -10.75 7.74
C SER A 27 8.56 -9.64 8.69
N PRO A 28 8.41 -9.92 10.00
CA PRO A 28 8.15 -8.85 10.97
C PRO A 28 9.20 -7.73 10.94
N THR A 29 10.46 -8.05 10.59
CA THR A 29 11.57 -7.09 10.56
C THR A 29 11.46 -6.10 9.39
N ASN A 30 10.95 -6.53 8.22
CA ASN A 30 10.77 -5.66 7.06
C ASN A 30 9.32 -5.10 6.92
N PHE A 31 8.49 -5.29 7.94
CA PHE A 31 7.11 -4.81 7.99
C PHE A 31 6.98 -3.31 7.66
N ASN A 32 7.87 -2.45 8.19
CA ASN A 32 7.75 -1.00 8.05
C ASN A 32 7.74 -0.56 6.57
N GLU A 33 8.68 -1.08 5.80
CA GLU A 33 8.82 -0.79 4.38
C GLU A 33 7.64 -1.36 3.58
N ALA A 34 7.32 -2.64 3.81
CA ALA A 34 6.20 -3.30 3.13
C ALA A 34 4.85 -2.60 3.41
N PHE A 35 4.59 -2.23 4.66
CA PHE A 35 3.35 -1.55 5.05
C PHE A 35 3.22 -0.17 4.40
N ARG A 36 4.30 0.61 4.30
CA ARG A 36 4.28 1.92 3.62
C ARG A 36 3.92 1.79 2.15
N SER A 37 4.57 0.85 1.44
CA SER A 37 4.31 0.60 0.02
C SER A 37 2.86 0.14 -0.22
N ILE A 38 2.38 -0.82 0.58
CA ILE A 38 0.99 -1.31 0.51
C ILE A 38 0.00 -0.19 0.83
N PHE A 39 0.23 0.57 1.91
CA PHE A 39 -0.66 1.66 2.31
C PHE A 39 -0.76 2.74 1.24
N GLN A 40 0.37 3.15 0.63
CA GLN A 40 0.37 4.09 -0.49
C GLN A 40 -0.39 3.53 -1.68
N THR A 41 -0.17 2.26 -2.02
CA THR A 41 -0.86 1.58 -3.12
C THR A 41 -2.38 1.61 -2.96
N VAL A 42 -2.86 1.21 -1.77
CA VAL A 42 -4.30 1.21 -1.44
C VAL A 42 -4.85 2.63 -1.41
N LYS A 43 -4.13 3.57 -0.77
CA LYS A 43 -4.55 4.97 -0.64
C LYS A 43 -4.70 5.64 -2.01
N SER A 44 -3.72 5.51 -2.90
CA SER A 44 -3.77 6.10 -4.24
C SER A 44 -4.92 5.53 -5.05
N SER A 45 -5.08 4.20 -5.01
CA SER A 45 -6.19 3.50 -5.69
C SER A 45 -7.56 3.96 -5.17
N ALA A 46 -7.71 4.09 -3.85
CA ALA A 46 -8.96 4.48 -3.21
C ALA A 46 -9.31 5.96 -3.40
N LYS A 47 -8.30 6.84 -3.48
CA LYS A 47 -8.49 8.28 -3.68
C LYS A 47 -8.49 8.70 -5.16
N GLY A 48 -8.27 7.76 -6.08
CA GLY A 48 -8.18 8.04 -7.51
C GLY A 48 -7.01 8.97 -7.86
N ILE A 49 -5.93 8.92 -7.07
CA ILE A 49 -4.72 9.67 -7.37
C ILE A 49 -4.02 8.91 -8.50
N GLU A 50 -3.99 9.50 -9.69
CA GLU A 50 -3.22 8.96 -10.82
C GLU A 50 -1.75 8.89 -10.42
N TRP A 51 -1.14 7.73 -10.64
CA TRP A 51 0.31 7.62 -10.58
C TRP A 51 0.85 8.41 -11.76
N GLU A 52 1.52 9.53 -11.51
CA GLU A 52 2.44 10.07 -12.51
C GLU A 52 3.49 8.98 -12.73
N ILE A 53 3.37 8.27 -13.85
CA ILE A 53 4.39 7.36 -14.30
C ILE A 53 5.55 8.27 -14.69
N ASP A 54 6.58 8.36 -13.85
CA ASP A 54 7.83 9.03 -14.19
C ASP A 54 8.41 8.32 -15.43
N GLN A 55 8.17 8.92 -16.60
CA GLN A 55 8.81 8.58 -17.86
C GLN A 55 10.21 9.21 -17.86
N GLU A 56 11.10 8.70 -17.03
CA GLU A 56 12.56 8.84 -17.18
C GLU A 56 13.05 7.39 -17.34
N GLU A 57 13.21 6.85 -18.55
CA GLU A 57 14.38 7.04 -19.41
C GLU A 57 14.00 6.84 -20.89
N ASN A 58 13.92 7.91 -21.67
CA ASN A 58 14.26 7.89 -23.10
C ASN A 58 14.96 9.19 -23.50
N GLN A 59 16.16 9.41 -22.94
CA GLN A 59 17.26 10.23 -23.47
C GLN A 59 18.51 9.64 -22.79
N VAL A 60 19.41 8.87 -23.44
CA VAL A 60 20.33 9.22 -24.53
C VAL A 60 20.72 7.96 -25.32
#